data_AF-A0AA37TF22-F1
#
_entry.id   AF-A0AA37TF22-F1
#
_cell.length_a   1.000
_cell.length_b   1.000
_cell.length_c   1.000
_cell.angle_alpha   90.00
_cell.angle_beta   90.00
_cell.angle_gamma   90.00
#
_symmetry.space_group_name_H-M   'P 1'
#
loop_
_entity.id
_entity.type
_entity.pdbx_description
1 polymer ?
#
loop_
_entity_poly.entity_id
_entity_poly.type
_entity_poly.pdbx_seq_one_letter_code
_entity_poly.pdbx_strand_id
1 'polypeptide(L)'
;MARGLAWFGIGLGLAETFAPRRVAEATGLEGHEGLIQIYGLREIASGVAILAADEPERHLGLRVAGDVLDGGLLAARATPSNPRRGRTFAAALAVAPVVLLDTTFWLKANTRAKTRTRWIPSSPAELRYVRYSADVETIAADEAATIDRIVESQKRLHARNLKTFGRPVRASHGKLHGAALGELEVLPNLPPWLRQGLFAEPGRYPVVARLANVPGEIASDAVATQRGFSFKVIGVPGAMLPGHAGELTQDFVLDSGPRFAAGTARQFLANHLALEHGPQIPDGVKAAVSSVARAGNAALDAVGAGSAMLDFFGHPRVHPLAEAYFSQAPLRFGAYIAKLAVVPVGAAQRVLADATVDPAQDPDALRTATVGYLRAHDAEFDVRVQLCTDLDRMPVEDASVAWREDESPYQTVARLRFPKQDAFSAARRAYVDEALSFCVSHSLAAHRPLGSINRARMRAYPEMARIRREAGAHPVREIRSIAEVPA
;
A
#
# COMPACT_ATOMS: atom_id res chain seq x y z
N MET A 1 29.64 -12.56 -8.40
CA MET A 1 28.76 -13.01 -9.51
C MET A 1 27.77 -11.93 -9.96
N ALA A 2 27.07 -11.24 -9.04
CA ALA A 2 26.18 -10.11 -9.36
C ALA A 2 26.82 -9.01 -10.24
N ARG A 3 28.09 -8.65 -9.98
CA ARG A 3 28.84 -7.72 -10.85
C ARG A 3 29.07 -8.24 -12.27
N GLY A 4 29.17 -9.56 -12.46
CA GLY A 4 29.27 -10.18 -13.79
C GLY A 4 27.94 -10.14 -14.55
N LEU A 5 26.82 -10.40 -13.86
CA LEU A 5 25.47 -10.24 -14.40
C LEU A 5 25.17 -8.77 -14.74
N ALA A 6 25.68 -7.82 -13.94
CA ALA A 6 25.58 -6.39 -14.22
C ALA A 6 26.32 -6.00 -15.51
N TRP A 7 27.54 -6.49 -15.73
CA TRP A 7 28.27 -6.26 -16.98
C TRP A 7 27.60 -6.91 -18.19
N PHE A 8 27.00 -8.10 -18.02
CA PHE A 8 26.20 -8.75 -19.06
C PHE A 8 24.96 -7.90 -19.44
N GLY A 9 24.22 -7.40 -18.45
CA GLY A 9 23.09 -6.49 -18.65
C GLY A 9 23.47 -5.19 -19.36
N ILE A 10 24.58 -4.56 -18.96
CA ILE A 10 25.10 -3.36 -19.65
C ILE A 10 25.41 -3.69 -21.11
N GLY A 11 26.04 -4.83 -21.40
CA GLY A 11 26.35 -5.26 -22.76
C GLY A 11 25.10 -5.46 -23.62
N LEU A 12 24.09 -6.13 -23.08
CA LEU A 12 22.80 -6.32 -23.75
C LEU A 12 22.09 -4.98 -23.96
N GLY A 13 22.05 -4.13 -22.94
CA GLY A 13 21.39 -2.83 -23.02
C GLY A 13 22.05 -1.85 -23.99
N LEU A 14 23.39 -1.93 -24.16
CA LEU A 14 24.10 -1.21 -25.21
C LEU A 14 23.69 -1.70 -26.62
N ALA A 15 23.53 -3.02 -26.81
CA ALA A 15 23.07 -3.57 -28.08
C ALA A 15 21.62 -3.13 -28.42
N GLU A 16 20.74 -3.14 -27.42
CA GLU A 16 19.34 -2.68 -27.55
C GLU A 16 19.24 -1.16 -27.79
N THR A 17 20.11 -0.37 -27.17
CA THR A 17 20.12 1.10 -27.32
C THR A 17 20.68 1.55 -28.66
N PHE A 18 21.80 0.95 -29.09
CA PHE A 18 22.58 1.42 -30.26
C PHE A 18 22.38 0.60 -31.52
N ALA A 19 21.82 -0.61 -31.43
CA ALA A 19 21.47 -1.45 -32.57
C ALA A 19 20.01 -1.95 -32.55
N PRO A 20 19.01 -1.11 -32.23
CA PRO A 20 17.63 -1.56 -31.99
C PRO A 20 16.98 -2.22 -33.20
N ARG A 21 17.33 -1.81 -34.43
CA ARG A 21 16.82 -2.45 -35.66
C ARG A 21 17.29 -3.90 -35.80
N ARG A 22 18.54 -4.18 -35.47
CA ARG A 22 19.10 -5.55 -35.52
C ARG A 22 18.50 -6.42 -34.42
N VAL A 23 18.27 -5.85 -33.24
CA VAL A 23 17.59 -6.55 -32.14
C VAL A 23 16.12 -6.80 -32.49
N ALA A 24 15.43 -5.83 -33.10
CA ALA A 24 14.05 -5.99 -33.57
C ALA A 24 13.93 -7.11 -34.61
N GLU A 25 14.85 -7.16 -35.58
CA GLU A 25 14.90 -8.21 -36.60
C GLU A 25 15.15 -9.62 -36.00
N ALA A 26 16.01 -9.69 -34.99
CA ALA A 26 16.35 -10.94 -34.31
C ALA A 26 15.21 -11.45 -33.41
N THR A 27 14.45 -10.54 -32.80
CA THR A 27 13.39 -10.85 -31.82
C THR A 27 11.98 -10.86 -32.43
N GLY A 28 11.82 -10.44 -33.68
CA GLY A 28 10.51 -10.33 -34.34
C GLY A 28 9.66 -9.17 -33.79
N LEU A 29 10.33 -8.05 -33.47
CA LEU A 29 9.75 -6.82 -32.93
C LEU A 29 9.93 -5.64 -33.90
N GLU A 30 9.91 -5.89 -35.21
CA GLU A 30 10.05 -4.82 -36.21
C GLU A 30 8.95 -3.76 -36.04
N GLY A 31 9.33 -2.48 -36.06
CA GLY A 31 8.41 -1.37 -35.77
C GLY A 31 8.23 -1.05 -34.28
N HIS A 32 8.96 -1.73 -33.38
CA HIS A 32 9.00 -1.46 -31.95
C HIS A 32 10.41 -1.08 -31.44
N GLU A 33 11.23 -0.50 -32.30
CA GLU A 33 12.62 -0.11 -32.01
C GLU A 33 12.72 0.85 -30.82
N GLY A 34 11.78 1.80 -30.71
CA GLY A 34 11.75 2.74 -29.58
C GLY A 34 11.50 2.06 -28.24
N LEU A 35 10.76 0.95 -28.21
CA LEU A 35 10.55 0.16 -27.01
C LEU A 35 11.79 -0.65 -26.63
N ILE A 36 12.46 -1.24 -27.62
CA ILE A 36 13.73 -1.94 -27.43
C ILE A 36 14.79 -1.00 -26.85
N GLN A 37 14.86 0.26 -27.32
CA GLN A 37 15.78 1.24 -26.76
C GLN A 37 15.47 1.60 -25.30
N ILE A 38 14.19 1.60 -24.91
CA ILE A 38 13.79 1.81 -23.51
C ILE A 38 14.25 0.65 -22.63
N TYR A 39 14.12 -0.59 -23.10
CA TYR A 39 14.67 -1.77 -22.41
C TYR A 39 16.20 -1.68 -22.29
N GLY A 40 16.86 -1.24 -23.36
CA GLY A 40 18.31 -1.08 -23.35
C GLY A 40 18.82 -0.06 -22.33
N LEU A 41 18.15 1.10 -22.24
CA LEU A 41 18.46 2.10 -21.23
C LEU A 41 18.17 1.60 -19.79
N ARG A 42 17.11 0.81 -19.60
CA ARG A 42 16.77 0.16 -18.33
C ARG A 42 17.84 -0.83 -17.89
N GLU A 43 18.31 -1.68 -18.80
CA GLU A 43 19.35 -2.68 -18.52
C GLU A 43 20.69 -2.02 -18.16
N ILE A 44 21.07 -0.95 -18.86
CA ILE A 44 22.26 -0.16 -18.53
C ILE A 44 22.12 0.47 -17.12
N ALA A 45 20.98 1.13 -16.84
CA ALA A 45 20.76 1.78 -15.55
C ALA A 45 20.77 0.78 -14.39
N SER A 46 20.14 -0.39 -14.58
CA SER A 46 20.11 -1.46 -13.58
C SER A 46 21.50 -2.05 -13.34
N GLY A 47 22.28 -2.27 -14.40
CA GLY A 47 23.66 -2.74 -14.29
C GLY A 47 24.59 -1.74 -13.60
N VAL A 48 24.49 -0.45 -13.91
CA VAL A 48 25.26 0.61 -13.24
C VAL A 48 24.90 0.69 -11.75
N ALA A 49 23.63 0.59 -11.40
CA ALA A 49 23.19 0.59 -10.00
C ALA A 49 23.76 -0.60 -9.21
N ILE A 50 23.82 -1.80 -9.80
CA ILE A 50 24.42 -2.99 -9.17
C ILE A 50 25.93 -2.84 -9.01
N LEU A 51 26.63 -2.23 -9.97
CA LEU A 51 28.08 -2.00 -9.89
C LEU A 51 28.45 -0.93 -8.87
N ALA A 52 27.59 0.08 -8.68
CA ALA A 52 27.78 1.18 -7.75
C ALA A 52 27.38 0.85 -6.30
N ALA A 53 26.67 -0.26 -6.08
CA ALA A 53 26.21 -0.66 -4.75
C ALA A 53 27.31 -1.34 -3.92
N ASP A 54 27.35 -0.99 -2.62
CA ASP A 54 28.18 -1.67 -1.62
C ASP A 54 27.77 -3.15 -1.43
N GLU A 55 26.48 -3.44 -1.62
CA GLU A 55 25.90 -4.79 -1.62
C GLU A 55 25.19 -5.11 -2.94
N PRO A 56 25.93 -5.55 -3.97
CA PRO A 56 25.42 -5.76 -5.33
C PRO A 56 24.28 -6.79 -5.41
N GLU A 57 24.30 -7.81 -4.55
CA GLU A 57 23.36 -8.94 -4.62
C GLU A 57 21.94 -8.57 -4.16
N ARG A 58 21.79 -7.59 -3.27
CA ARG A 58 20.46 -7.09 -2.84
C ARG A 58 19.77 -6.27 -3.92
N HIS A 59 20.54 -5.66 -4.81
CA HIS A 59 20.06 -4.83 -5.92
C HIS A 59 19.63 -5.65 -7.15
N LEU A 60 19.90 -6.97 -7.17
CA LEU A 60 19.41 -7.89 -8.20
C LEU A 60 17.88 -7.94 -8.27
N GLY A 61 17.14 -7.56 -7.22
CA GLY A 61 15.67 -7.56 -7.23
C GLY A 61 15.06 -6.61 -8.26
N LEU A 62 15.71 -5.48 -8.55
CA LEU A 62 15.29 -4.53 -9.60
C LEU A 62 15.49 -5.14 -11.00
N ARG A 63 16.53 -5.96 -11.16
CA ARG A 63 16.84 -6.68 -12.39
C ARG A 63 15.85 -7.80 -12.65
N VAL A 64 15.54 -8.61 -11.63
CA VAL A 64 14.49 -9.64 -11.68
C VAL A 64 13.14 -9.04 -12.11
N ALA A 65 12.73 -7.92 -11.50
CA ALA A 65 11.48 -7.27 -11.84
C ALA A 65 11.45 -6.75 -13.29
N GLY A 66 12.58 -6.21 -13.77
CA GLY A 66 12.73 -5.74 -15.15
C GLY A 66 12.69 -6.88 -16.16
N ASP A 67 13.40 -7.96 -15.92
CA ASP A 67 13.46 -9.10 -16.85
C ASP A 67 12.12 -9.84 -16.93
N VAL A 68 11.37 -9.92 -15.82
CA VAL A 68 9.99 -10.44 -15.82
C VAL A 68 9.05 -9.55 -16.65
N LEU A 69 9.19 -8.22 -16.54
CA LEU A 69 8.38 -7.27 -17.30
C LEU A 69 8.70 -7.36 -18.81
N ASP A 70 9.97 -7.46 -19.17
CA ASP A 70 10.41 -7.55 -20.56
C ASP A 70 9.97 -8.88 -21.18
N GLY A 71 10.11 -10.00 -20.46
CA GLY A 71 9.59 -11.30 -20.86
C GLY A 71 8.06 -11.32 -21.03
N GLY A 72 7.33 -10.68 -20.11
CA GLY A 72 5.87 -10.55 -20.19
C GLY A 72 5.38 -9.71 -21.37
N LEU A 73 6.07 -8.60 -21.67
CA LEU A 73 5.76 -7.74 -22.81
C LEU A 73 6.12 -8.38 -24.16
N LEU A 74 7.20 -9.16 -24.21
CA LEU A 74 7.53 -10.00 -25.36
C LEU A 74 6.47 -11.08 -25.60
N ALA A 75 6.08 -11.80 -24.55
CA ALA A 75 5.04 -12.83 -24.65
C ALA A 75 3.68 -12.26 -25.09
N ALA A 76 3.30 -11.07 -24.60
CA ALA A 76 2.08 -10.38 -25.00
C ALA A 76 2.07 -9.95 -26.48
N ARG A 77 3.24 -9.85 -27.12
CA ARG A 77 3.40 -9.55 -28.55
C ARG A 77 3.57 -10.78 -29.44
N ALA A 78 3.60 -11.98 -28.88
CA ALA A 78 3.58 -13.24 -29.63
C ALA A 78 2.14 -13.60 -30.08
N THR A 79 1.40 -12.63 -30.60
CA THR A 79 0.01 -12.81 -31.02
C THR A 79 -0.08 -13.51 -32.40
N PRO A 80 -1.23 -14.11 -32.75
CA PRO A 80 -1.43 -14.69 -34.08
C PRO A 80 -1.29 -13.69 -35.24
N SER A 81 -1.49 -12.39 -34.97
CA SER A 81 -1.32 -11.29 -35.92
C SER A 81 0.15 -10.91 -36.16
N ASN A 82 1.09 -11.40 -35.34
CA ASN A 82 2.51 -11.17 -35.54
C ASN A 82 3.09 -12.24 -36.51
N PRO A 83 3.54 -11.86 -37.72
CA PRO A 83 4.08 -12.79 -38.71
C PRO A 83 5.37 -13.50 -38.25
N ARG A 84 6.04 -12.97 -37.20
CA ARG A 84 7.25 -13.55 -36.59
C ARG A 84 7.03 -14.08 -35.17
N ARG A 85 5.78 -14.38 -34.78
CA ARG A 85 5.40 -14.84 -33.43
C ARG A 85 6.29 -15.93 -32.83
N GLY A 86 6.80 -16.86 -33.64
CA GLY A 86 7.69 -17.93 -33.18
C GLY A 86 9.04 -17.40 -32.66
N ARG A 87 9.57 -16.34 -33.28
CA ARG A 87 10.81 -15.67 -32.85
C ARG A 87 10.55 -14.82 -31.60
N THR A 88 9.42 -14.13 -31.54
CA THR A 88 9.01 -13.34 -30.37
C THR A 88 8.78 -14.22 -29.15
N PHE A 89 8.17 -15.39 -29.34
CA PHE A 89 8.00 -16.37 -28.26
C PHE A 89 9.33 -17.00 -27.82
N ALA A 90 10.22 -17.32 -28.76
CA ALA A 90 11.56 -17.80 -28.43
C ALA A 90 12.39 -16.74 -27.67
N ALA A 91 12.27 -15.46 -28.03
CA ALA A 91 12.89 -14.35 -27.33
C ALA A 91 12.34 -14.21 -25.90
N ALA A 92 11.01 -14.35 -25.70
CA ALA A 92 10.41 -14.37 -24.37
C ALA A 92 10.93 -15.54 -23.52
N LEU A 93 11.08 -16.73 -24.10
CA LEU A 93 11.64 -17.90 -23.40
C LEU A 93 13.13 -17.74 -23.06
N ALA A 94 13.90 -17.04 -23.90
CA ALA A 94 15.32 -16.79 -23.67
C ALA A 94 15.61 -15.91 -22.44
N VAL A 95 14.61 -15.18 -21.94
CA VAL A 95 14.71 -14.37 -20.71
C VAL A 95 14.63 -15.24 -19.45
N ALA A 96 13.96 -16.40 -19.50
CA ALA A 96 13.69 -17.23 -18.33
C ALA A 96 14.94 -17.72 -17.57
N PRO A 97 16.04 -18.14 -18.22
CA PRO A 97 17.27 -18.53 -17.52
C PRO A 97 17.93 -17.37 -16.76
N VAL A 98 17.84 -16.14 -17.29
CA VAL A 98 18.40 -14.93 -16.64
C VAL A 98 17.59 -14.59 -15.40
N VAL A 99 16.25 -14.59 -15.51
CA VAL A 99 15.32 -14.41 -14.39
C VAL A 99 15.58 -15.45 -13.30
N LEU A 100 15.76 -16.73 -13.68
CA LEU A 100 16.00 -17.81 -12.73
C LEU A 100 17.32 -17.59 -11.97
N LEU A 101 18.40 -17.28 -12.69
CA LEU A 101 19.70 -17.00 -12.09
C LEU A 101 19.63 -15.79 -11.15
N ASP A 102 19.12 -14.66 -11.62
CA ASP A 102 19.02 -13.44 -10.80
C ASP A 102 18.17 -13.65 -9.54
N THR A 103 17.05 -14.38 -9.67
CA THR A 103 16.19 -14.75 -8.54
C THR A 103 16.92 -15.64 -7.54
N THR A 104 17.66 -16.66 -7.99
CA THR A 104 18.38 -17.56 -7.08
C THR A 104 19.49 -16.87 -6.30
N PHE A 105 20.21 -15.92 -6.92
CA PHE A 105 21.26 -15.16 -6.23
C PHE A 105 20.68 -14.12 -5.29
N TRP A 106 19.62 -13.43 -5.70
CA TRP A 106 18.90 -12.50 -4.85
C TRP A 106 18.33 -13.20 -3.59
N LEU A 107 17.73 -14.39 -3.75
CA LEU A 107 17.25 -15.22 -2.64
C LEU A 107 18.39 -15.66 -1.70
N LYS A 108 19.54 -16.08 -2.24
CA LYS A 108 20.72 -16.46 -1.45
C LYS A 108 21.29 -15.30 -0.63
N ALA A 109 21.33 -14.09 -1.20
CA ALA A 109 21.79 -12.90 -0.50
C ALA A 109 20.82 -12.47 0.62
N ASN A 110 19.51 -12.57 0.36
CA ASN A 110 18.48 -12.22 1.34
C ASN A 110 18.25 -13.29 2.42
N THR A 111 18.73 -14.52 2.21
CA THR A 111 18.72 -15.59 3.23
C THR A 111 19.97 -15.56 4.11
N ARG A 112 21.15 -15.20 3.59
CA ARG A 112 22.39 -15.05 4.39
C ARG A 112 22.31 -13.98 5.47
N ALA A 113 21.46 -12.96 5.30
CA ALA A 113 21.21 -11.93 6.31
C ALA A 113 20.33 -12.42 7.49
N LYS A 114 19.74 -13.63 7.43
CA LYS A 114 18.70 -14.10 8.36
C LYS A 114 19.13 -15.15 9.39
N THR A 115 20.42 -15.54 9.47
CA THR A 115 20.84 -16.65 10.34
C THR A 115 21.59 -16.20 11.60
N ARG A 116 20.89 -15.49 12.48
CA ARG A 116 21.13 -15.57 13.94
C ARG A 116 19.79 -15.93 14.58
N THR A 117 19.53 -17.23 14.69
CA THR A 117 18.31 -17.75 15.31
C THR A 117 18.36 -17.47 16.80
N ARG A 118 17.83 -16.31 17.20
CA ARG A 118 17.52 -16.03 18.60
C ARG A 118 16.32 -16.91 19.00
N TRP A 119 16.37 -17.53 20.17
CA TRP A 119 15.19 -18.17 20.75
C TRP A 119 14.11 -17.11 20.97
N ILE A 120 12.94 -17.28 20.35
CA ILE A 120 11.78 -16.40 20.51
C ILE A 120 10.80 -17.11 21.45
N PRO A 121 10.41 -16.47 22.56
CA PRO A 121 9.39 -17.01 23.46
C PRO A 121 8.07 -17.32 22.74
N SER A 122 7.38 -18.39 23.16
CA SER A 122 6.11 -18.79 22.55
C SER A 122 4.91 -17.95 22.99
N SER A 123 5.04 -17.20 24.10
CA SER A 123 3.98 -16.37 24.67
C SER A 123 4.29 -14.87 24.51
N PRO A 124 3.33 -14.04 24.06
CA PRO A 124 3.50 -12.58 24.03
C PRO A 124 3.83 -11.95 25.39
N ALA A 125 3.50 -12.61 26.50
CA ALA A 125 3.80 -12.12 27.84
C ALA A 125 5.29 -12.20 28.19
N GLU A 126 6.06 -13.05 27.48
CA GLU A 126 7.49 -13.26 27.69
C GLU A 126 8.35 -12.39 26.75
N LEU A 127 7.72 -11.72 25.78
CA LEU A 127 8.40 -10.82 24.86
C LEU A 127 8.79 -9.51 25.55
N ARG A 128 10.01 -9.06 25.25
CA ARG A 128 10.48 -7.75 25.68
C ARG A 128 10.20 -6.73 24.59
N TYR A 129 9.21 -5.87 24.83
CA TYR A 129 8.86 -4.80 23.91
C TYR A 129 9.78 -3.58 24.06
N VAL A 130 10.10 -2.96 22.92
CA VAL A 130 10.85 -1.72 22.84
C VAL A 130 9.98 -0.59 23.40
N ARG A 131 10.50 0.12 24.41
CA ARG A 131 9.84 1.31 24.93
C ARG A 131 10.03 2.46 23.97
N TYR A 132 8.98 3.26 23.80
CA TYR A 132 9.05 4.47 23.00
C TYR A 132 9.90 5.53 23.71
N SER A 133 10.76 6.16 22.93
CA SER A 133 11.49 7.38 23.25
C SER A 133 11.67 8.17 21.95
N ALA A 134 11.95 9.48 22.03
CA ALA A 134 11.96 10.34 20.85
C ALA A 134 13.15 10.08 19.89
N ASP A 135 14.20 9.42 20.38
CA ASP A 135 15.42 9.05 19.67
C ASP A 135 15.26 7.84 18.73
N VAL A 136 14.10 7.17 18.73
CA VAL A 136 13.80 6.07 17.79
C VAL A 136 13.54 6.56 16.36
N GLU A 137 13.28 7.86 16.19
CA GLU A 137 13.14 8.50 14.87
C GLU A 137 14.47 9.14 14.45
N THR A 138 14.84 8.96 13.19
CA THR A 138 16.00 9.64 12.58
C THR A 138 15.51 10.47 11.41
N ILE A 139 15.70 11.79 11.51
CA ILE A 139 15.23 12.75 10.50
C ILE A 139 16.38 13.03 9.54
N ALA A 140 16.18 12.71 8.25
CA ALA A 140 17.16 13.03 7.21
C ALA A 140 17.25 14.55 6.98
N ALA A 141 18.46 15.05 6.66
CA ALA A 141 18.71 16.49 6.50
C ALA A 141 17.84 17.15 5.41
N ASP A 142 17.51 16.42 4.35
CA ASP A 142 16.67 16.87 3.23
C ASP A 142 15.20 16.44 3.34
N GLU A 143 14.78 15.90 4.48
CA GLU A 143 13.43 15.34 4.63
C GLU A 143 12.35 16.43 4.51
N ALA A 144 12.55 17.59 5.13
CA ALA A 144 11.59 18.70 5.05
C ALA A 144 11.33 19.12 3.58
N ALA A 145 12.41 19.31 2.81
CA ALA A 145 12.32 19.64 1.39
C ALA A 145 11.68 18.50 0.56
N THR A 146 11.97 17.25 0.91
CA THR A 146 11.32 16.08 0.30
C THR A 146 9.81 16.10 0.55
N ILE A 147 9.40 16.36 1.79
CA ILE A 147 7.98 16.44 2.17
C ILE A 147 7.28 17.60 1.46
N ASP A 148 7.91 18.77 1.34
CA ASP A 148 7.32 19.89 0.60
C ASP A 148 7.08 19.54 -0.87
N ARG A 149 8.02 18.83 -1.51
CA ARG A 149 7.84 18.33 -2.89
C ARG A 149 6.71 17.30 -3.00
N ILE A 150 6.54 16.44 -1.99
CA ILE A 150 5.41 15.50 -1.93
C ILE A 150 4.09 16.28 -1.86
N VAL A 151 3.99 17.27 -0.97
CA VAL A 151 2.79 18.11 -0.81
C VAL A 151 2.45 18.81 -2.13
N GLU A 152 3.43 19.41 -2.80
CA GLU A 152 3.21 20.09 -4.08
C GLU A 152 2.78 19.14 -5.21
N SER A 153 3.34 17.93 -5.27
CA SER A 153 2.90 16.91 -6.23
C SER A 153 1.47 16.46 -5.97
N GLN A 154 1.11 16.24 -4.70
CA GLN A 154 -0.27 15.90 -4.29
C GLN A 154 -1.27 17.02 -4.60
N LYS A 155 -0.89 18.30 -4.48
CA LYS A 155 -1.71 19.44 -4.91
C LYS A 155 -2.01 19.38 -6.40
N ARG A 156 -1.00 19.12 -7.24
CA ARG A 156 -1.16 19.02 -8.69
C ARG A 156 -2.06 17.85 -9.08
N LEU A 157 -1.96 16.71 -8.38
CA LEU A 157 -2.87 15.59 -8.60
C LEU A 157 -4.31 15.89 -8.15
N HIS A 158 -4.53 16.57 -7.03
CA HIS A 158 -5.88 17.01 -6.64
C HIS A 158 -6.48 17.95 -7.69
N ALA A 159 -5.71 18.92 -8.19
CA ALA A 159 -6.17 19.83 -9.23
C ALA A 159 -6.52 19.08 -10.54
N ARG A 160 -5.70 18.10 -10.92
CA ARG A 160 -5.97 17.21 -12.06
C ARG A 160 -7.27 16.43 -11.85
N ASN A 161 -7.43 15.81 -10.69
CA ASN A 161 -8.62 15.04 -10.32
C ASN A 161 -9.89 15.90 -10.33
N LEU A 162 -9.83 17.11 -9.76
CA LEU A 162 -10.96 18.05 -9.79
C LEU A 162 -11.36 18.38 -11.23
N LYS A 163 -10.38 18.66 -12.10
CA LYS A 163 -10.63 18.91 -13.53
C LYS A 163 -11.23 17.70 -14.25
N THR A 164 -10.72 16.50 -13.98
CA THR A 164 -11.15 15.27 -14.64
C THR A 164 -12.55 14.82 -14.21
N PHE A 165 -12.85 14.90 -12.91
CA PHE A 165 -14.07 14.32 -12.35
C PHE A 165 -15.17 15.34 -12.04
N GLY A 166 -14.90 16.63 -12.21
CA GLY A 166 -15.86 17.72 -11.96
C GLY A 166 -16.30 17.86 -10.49
N ARG A 167 -15.61 17.18 -9.57
CA ARG A 167 -15.87 17.19 -8.13
C ARG A 167 -14.57 16.99 -7.34
N PRO A 168 -14.54 17.33 -6.04
CA PRO A 168 -13.37 17.08 -5.21
C PRO A 168 -13.11 15.58 -5.06
N VAL A 169 -12.04 15.08 -5.68
CA VAL A 169 -11.61 13.68 -5.57
C VAL A 169 -10.22 13.64 -4.97
N ARG A 170 -10.00 12.70 -4.04
CA ARG A 170 -8.73 12.57 -3.32
C ARG A 170 -7.58 12.18 -4.27
N ALA A 171 -6.42 12.82 -4.14
CA ALA A 171 -5.22 12.51 -4.96
C ALA A 171 -4.65 11.10 -4.72
N SER A 172 -5.00 10.49 -3.58
CA SER A 172 -4.93 9.04 -3.39
C SER A 172 -6.26 8.59 -2.83
N HIS A 173 -6.61 7.35 -3.07
CA HIS A 173 -7.85 6.74 -2.67
C HIS A 173 -9.10 7.39 -3.26
N GLY A 174 -9.11 7.64 -4.57
CA GLY A 174 -10.17 8.41 -5.22
C GLY A 174 -11.53 7.70 -5.29
N LYS A 175 -11.53 6.36 -5.32
CA LYS A 175 -12.75 5.55 -5.50
C LYS A 175 -13.26 4.96 -4.19
N LEU A 176 -14.44 5.41 -3.75
CA LEU A 176 -15.16 4.90 -2.59
C LEU A 176 -15.86 3.56 -2.91
N HIS A 177 -15.76 2.60 -1.99
CA HIS A 177 -16.49 1.32 -1.99
C HIS A 177 -17.62 1.25 -0.96
N GLY A 178 -17.53 2.07 0.08
CA GLY A 178 -18.58 2.19 1.09
C GLY A 178 -18.15 3.06 2.25
N ALA A 179 -19.13 3.66 2.91
CA ALA A 179 -18.99 4.41 4.15
C ALA A 179 -19.90 3.78 5.21
N ALA A 180 -19.30 3.14 6.22
CA ALA A 180 -20.02 2.36 7.22
C ALA A 180 -20.03 3.05 8.58
N LEU A 181 -21.16 2.98 9.26
CA LEU A 181 -21.36 3.48 10.62
C LEU A 181 -21.38 2.31 11.59
N GLY A 182 -20.72 2.45 12.73
CA GLY A 182 -20.60 1.35 13.67
C GLY A 182 -20.06 1.77 15.02
N GLU A 183 -19.53 0.80 15.75
CA GLU A 183 -18.93 1.03 17.06
C GLU A 183 -17.59 0.30 17.18
N LEU A 184 -16.67 0.91 17.92
CA LEU A 184 -15.46 0.28 18.44
C LEU A 184 -15.69 -0.09 19.90
N GLU A 185 -15.50 -1.35 20.25
CA GLU A 185 -15.47 -1.85 21.62
C GLU A 185 -14.03 -2.17 22.02
N VAL A 186 -13.45 -1.40 22.96
CA VAL A 186 -12.16 -1.73 23.58
C VAL A 186 -12.39 -2.90 24.54
N LEU A 187 -11.61 -3.97 24.36
CA LEU A 187 -11.82 -5.21 25.10
C LEU A 187 -11.44 -5.05 26.59
N PRO A 188 -12.15 -5.73 27.51
CA PRO A 188 -11.76 -5.80 28.91
C PRO A 188 -10.54 -6.69 29.12
N ASN A 189 -9.90 -6.55 30.29
CA ASN A 189 -8.83 -7.44 30.77
C ASN A 189 -7.61 -7.55 29.83
N LEU A 190 -7.33 -6.49 29.06
CA LEU A 190 -6.11 -6.43 28.28
C LEU A 190 -4.88 -6.42 29.21
N PRO A 191 -3.79 -7.12 28.84
CA PRO A 191 -2.55 -7.06 29.60
C PRO A 191 -1.99 -5.62 29.60
N PRO A 192 -1.19 -5.23 30.62
CA PRO A 192 -0.74 -3.85 30.78
C PRO A 192 -0.02 -3.25 29.56
N TRP A 193 0.71 -4.05 28.78
CA TRP A 193 1.39 -3.59 27.56
C TRP A 193 0.44 -3.24 26.41
N LEU A 194 -0.80 -3.75 26.44
CA LEU A 194 -1.84 -3.46 25.46
C LEU A 194 -2.80 -2.33 25.89
N ARG A 195 -2.87 -2.05 27.21
CA ARG A 195 -3.68 -0.95 27.77
C ARG A 195 -3.02 0.40 27.56
N GLN A 196 -3.04 0.92 26.34
CA GLN A 196 -2.35 2.15 25.96
C GLN A 196 -3.24 3.11 25.14
N GLY A 197 -3.17 4.41 25.42
CA GLY A 197 -3.91 5.44 24.69
C GLY A 197 -5.42 5.17 24.65
N LEU A 198 -6.01 5.21 23.46
CA LEU A 198 -7.43 4.82 23.22
C LEU A 198 -7.80 3.45 23.82
N PHE A 199 -6.86 2.51 23.93
CA PHE A 199 -7.12 1.16 24.41
C PHE A 199 -6.82 0.98 25.91
N ALA A 200 -6.57 2.06 26.65
CA ALA A 200 -6.20 2.00 28.07
C ALA A 200 -7.31 1.46 28.96
N GLU A 201 -8.55 1.85 28.69
CA GLU A 201 -9.74 1.46 29.45
C GLU A 201 -10.80 0.84 28.53
N PRO A 202 -11.56 -0.16 29.01
CA PRO A 202 -12.68 -0.71 28.25
C PRO A 202 -13.74 0.36 27.99
N GLY A 203 -14.33 0.35 26.79
CA GLY A 203 -15.29 1.37 26.39
C GLY A 203 -15.86 1.12 25.01
N ARG A 204 -16.96 1.80 24.70
CA ARG A 204 -17.62 1.76 23.38
C ARG A 204 -17.66 3.14 22.78
N TYR A 205 -17.30 3.24 21.51
CA TYR A 205 -17.17 4.50 20.80
C TYR A 205 -17.84 4.42 19.43
N PRO A 206 -18.63 5.42 19.03
CA PRO A 206 -19.14 5.49 17.66
C PRO A 206 -18.00 5.62 16.65
N VAL A 207 -18.16 4.96 15.49
CA VAL A 207 -17.16 4.93 14.42
C VAL A 207 -17.79 5.23 13.06
N VAL A 208 -17.07 6.04 12.28
CA VAL A 208 -17.29 6.20 10.84
C VAL A 208 -16.12 5.55 10.11
N ALA A 209 -16.39 4.61 9.21
CA ALA A 209 -15.39 3.93 8.39
C ALA A 209 -15.58 4.24 6.90
N ARG A 210 -14.48 4.22 6.15
CA ARG A 210 -14.39 4.49 4.72
C ARG A 210 -13.54 3.42 4.05
N LEU A 211 -14.13 2.68 3.11
CA LEU A 211 -13.44 1.71 2.26
C LEU A 211 -13.24 2.29 0.86
N ALA A 212 -12.05 2.11 0.29
CA ALA A 212 -11.71 2.65 -1.03
C ALA A 212 -10.62 1.84 -1.73
N ASN A 213 -10.38 2.08 -3.02
CA ASN A 213 -9.09 1.71 -3.64
C ASN A 213 -7.99 2.68 -3.18
N VAL A 214 -6.71 2.32 -3.31
CA VAL A 214 -5.56 3.19 -2.96
C VAL A 214 -5.20 4.23 -4.05
N PRO A 215 -5.26 3.94 -5.36
CA PRO A 215 -5.03 4.97 -6.39
C PRO A 215 -5.97 6.17 -6.27
N GLY A 216 -5.49 7.35 -6.66
CA GLY A 216 -6.29 8.59 -6.69
C GLY A 216 -7.29 8.68 -7.84
N GLU A 217 -7.16 7.81 -8.84
CA GLU A 217 -8.06 7.76 -9.99
C GLU A 217 -9.32 6.95 -9.67
N ILE A 218 -10.44 7.35 -10.25
CA ILE A 218 -11.68 6.55 -10.24
C ILE A 218 -11.63 5.58 -11.42
N ALA A 219 -10.87 4.51 -11.26
CA ALA A 219 -10.69 3.47 -12.26
C ALA A 219 -11.66 2.29 -12.08
N SER A 220 -11.82 1.47 -13.11
CA SER A 220 -12.54 0.20 -13.02
C SER A 220 -11.90 -0.75 -11.99
N ASP A 221 -12.73 -1.49 -11.23
CA ASP A 221 -12.26 -2.53 -10.29
C ASP A 221 -11.63 -3.75 -10.99
N ALA A 222 -11.62 -3.77 -12.33
CA ALA A 222 -10.80 -4.69 -13.12
C ALA A 222 -9.30 -4.45 -12.93
N VAL A 223 -8.89 -3.21 -12.60
CA VAL A 223 -7.51 -2.88 -12.25
C VAL A 223 -7.25 -3.27 -10.80
N ALA A 224 -6.49 -4.35 -10.58
CA ALA A 224 -6.24 -4.79 -9.21
C ALA A 224 -5.19 -3.90 -8.55
N THR A 225 -5.59 -3.30 -7.44
CA THR A 225 -4.74 -2.44 -6.60
C THR A 225 -5.03 -2.70 -5.14
N GLN A 226 -4.17 -2.25 -4.23
CA GLN A 226 -4.51 -2.25 -2.80
C GLN A 226 -5.77 -1.43 -2.51
N ARG A 227 -6.43 -1.77 -1.40
CA ARG A 227 -7.62 -1.11 -0.87
C ARG A 227 -7.30 -0.43 0.45
N GLY A 228 -7.88 0.73 0.70
CA GLY A 228 -7.79 1.45 1.96
C GLY A 228 -9.00 1.21 2.85
N PHE A 229 -8.75 1.12 4.15
CA PHE A 229 -9.74 1.12 5.22
C PHE A 229 -9.34 2.20 6.23
N SER A 230 -10.09 3.30 6.23
CA SER A 230 -9.91 4.36 7.23
C SER A 230 -11.08 4.37 8.18
N PHE A 231 -10.84 4.57 9.48
CA PHE A 231 -11.92 4.76 10.44
C PHE A 231 -11.59 5.86 11.43
N LYS A 232 -12.63 6.58 11.83
CA LYS A 232 -12.60 7.68 12.80
C LYS A 232 -13.45 7.29 14.00
N VAL A 233 -12.83 7.29 15.17
CA VAL A 233 -13.46 6.98 16.46
C VAL A 233 -13.88 8.29 17.12
N ILE A 234 -15.13 8.40 17.53
CA ILE A 234 -15.73 9.63 18.07
C ILE A 234 -15.83 9.55 19.60
N GLY A 235 -15.57 10.66 20.29
CA GLY A 235 -15.67 10.76 21.75
C GLY A 235 -14.45 10.21 22.48
N VAL A 236 -13.27 10.26 21.86
CA VAL A 236 -12.03 9.75 22.43
C VAL A 236 -11.39 10.82 23.31
N PRO A 237 -11.29 10.62 24.64
CA PRO A 237 -10.63 11.57 25.52
C PRO A 237 -9.10 11.41 25.47
N GLY A 238 -8.38 12.50 25.68
CA GLY A 238 -6.93 12.49 25.89
C GLY A 238 -6.20 13.63 25.20
N ALA A 239 -4.90 13.73 25.45
CA ALA A 239 -4.07 14.73 24.80
C ALA A 239 -3.88 14.38 23.32
N MET A 240 -4.35 15.26 22.44
CA MET A 240 -4.16 15.17 20.99
C MET A 240 -2.80 15.75 20.57
N LEU A 241 -2.35 15.46 19.35
CA LEU A 241 -1.21 16.15 18.76
C LEU A 241 -1.48 17.67 18.59
N PRO A 242 -0.45 18.54 18.60
CA PRO A 242 -0.61 20.01 18.66
C PRO A 242 -1.54 20.66 17.63
N GLY A 243 -1.73 20.04 16.44
CA GLY A 243 -2.66 20.56 15.41
C GLY A 243 -4.13 20.20 15.60
N HIS A 244 -4.46 19.40 16.63
CA HIS A 244 -5.82 18.86 16.88
C HIS A 244 -6.20 19.00 18.37
N ALA A 245 -5.58 19.93 19.08
CA ALA A 245 -5.82 20.13 20.51
C ALA A 245 -7.31 20.45 20.78
N GLY A 246 -7.92 19.72 21.74
CA GLY A 246 -9.34 19.87 22.10
C GLY A 246 -10.32 19.11 21.19
N GLU A 247 -9.83 18.45 20.13
CA GLU A 247 -10.64 17.49 19.38
C GLU A 247 -10.83 16.20 20.16
N LEU A 248 -11.95 15.54 19.90
CA LEU A 248 -12.38 14.31 20.59
C LEU A 248 -12.52 13.14 19.61
N THR A 249 -11.74 13.12 18.52
CA THR A 249 -11.74 12.01 17.58
C THR A 249 -10.34 11.42 17.41
N GLN A 250 -10.26 10.15 17.02
CA GLN A 250 -9.01 9.46 16.71
C GLN A 250 -9.17 8.77 15.36
N ASP A 251 -8.26 9.07 14.44
CA ASP A 251 -8.25 8.49 13.11
C ASP A 251 -7.24 7.36 13.02
N PHE A 252 -7.60 6.33 12.26
CA PHE A 252 -6.70 5.31 11.76
C PHE A 252 -6.88 5.19 10.26
N VAL A 253 -5.76 5.21 9.53
CA VAL A 253 -5.71 5.18 8.07
C VAL A 253 -4.86 4.00 7.66
N LEU A 254 -5.52 2.94 7.21
CA LEU A 254 -4.95 1.63 6.95
C LEU A 254 -5.12 1.25 5.49
N ASP A 255 -4.22 0.40 5.00
CA ASP A 255 -4.26 -0.17 3.66
C ASP A 255 -4.13 -1.69 3.72
N SER A 256 -4.66 -2.37 2.72
CA SER A 256 -4.51 -3.81 2.55
C SER A 256 -3.05 -4.17 2.30
N GLY A 257 -2.60 -5.29 2.86
CA GLY A 257 -1.21 -5.74 2.77
C GLY A 257 -0.32 -5.12 3.86
N PRO A 258 0.61 -5.89 4.46
CA PRO A 258 1.32 -5.48 5.68
C PRO A 258 2.50 -4.51 5.44
N ARG A 259 2.83 -4.23 4.18
CA ARG A 259 4.01 -3.44 3.78
C ARG A 259 3.60 -2.18 3.02
N PHE A 260 4.20 -1.05 3.37
CA PHE A 260 4.04 0.17 2.58
C PHE A 260 4.89 0.05 1.31
N ALA A 261 4.31 0.38 0.16
CA ALA A 261 4.97 0.22 -1.14
C ALA A 261 6.24 1.09 -1.32
N ALA A 262 6.32 2.21 -0.58
CA ALA A 262 7.49 3.07 -0.44
C ALA A 262 7.95 3.15 1.03
N GLY A 263 9.09 2.54 1.37
CA GLY A 263 9.56 2.48 2.75
C GLY A 263 9.87 3.84 3.39
N THR A 264 10.26 4.84 2.58
CA THR A 264 10.65 6.17 3.05
C THR A 264 9.98 7.30 2.27
N ALA A 265 9.91 8.50 2.84
CA ALA A 265 9.38 9.69 2.15
C ALA A 265 10.10 9.97 0.81
N ARG A 266 11.41 9.73 0.74
CA ARG A 266 12.19 9.88 -0.50
C ARG A 266 11.73 8.90 -1.59
N GLN A 267 11.55 7.63 -1.24
CA GLN A 267 11.04 6.61 -2.16
C GLN A 267 9.60 6.94 -2.59
N PHE A 268 8.77 7.43 -1.65
CA PHE A 268 7.40 7.83 -1.97
C PHE A 268 7.37 8.97 -2.98
N LEU A 269 8.21 10.00 -2.79
CA LEU A 269 8.34 11.10 -3.74
C LEU A 269 8.77 10.59 -5.12
N ALA A 270 9.75 9.70 -5.20
CA ALA A 270 10.21 9.13 -6.48
C ALA A 270 9.07 8.41 -7.22
N ASN A 271 8.33 7.54 -6.52
CA ASN A 271 7.18 6.84 -7.09
C ASN A 271 6.09 7.81 -7.54
N HIS A 272 5.85 8.87 -6.76
CA HIS A 272 4.80 9.84 -7.05
C HIS A 272 5.14 10.73 -8.25
N LEU A 273 6.39 11.17 -8.37
CA LEU A 273 6.85 11.92 -9.55
C LEU A 273 6.77 11.07 -10.82
N ALA A 274 7.08 9.76 -10.74
CA ALA A 274 6.91 8.86 -11.88
C ALA A 274 5.44 8.76 -12.33
N LEU A 275 4.51 8.63 -11.38
CA LEU A 275 3.07 8.62 -11.68
C LEU A 275 2.56 9.96 -12.21
N GLU A 276 3.05 11.07 -11.64
CA GLU A 276 2.63 12.42 -12.01
C GLU A 276 2.97 12.74 -13.47
N HIS A 277 4.19 12.38 -13.90
CA HIS A 277 4.72 12.63 -15.25
C HIS A 277 4.44 11.49 -16.24
N GLY A 278 3.90 10.36 -15.77
CA GLY A 278 3.58 9.21 -16.62
C GLY A 278 2.39 9.48 -17.55
N PRO A 279 2.35 8.85 -18.74
CA PRO A 279 1.22 8.95 -19.65
C PRO A 279 -0.04 8.36 -19.00
N GLN A 280 -1.19 9.00 -19.20
CA GLN A 280 -2.47 8.42 -18.82
C GLN A 280 -2.78 7.28 -19.77
N ILE A 281 -2.79 6.05 -19.25
CA ILE A 281 -3.07 4.84 -20.03
C ILE A 281 -4.52 4.41 -19.82
N PRO A 282 -5.21 3.88 -20.86
CA PRO A 282 -6.58 3.39 -20.71
C PRO A 282 -6.71 2.25 -19.69
N ASP A 283 -7.84 2.18 -18.99
CA ASP A 283 -8.09 1.18 -17.94
C ASP A 283 -7.98 -0.27 -18.43
N GLY A 284 -8.39 -0.55 -19.67
CA GLY A 284 -8.22 -1.89 -20.26
C GLY A 284 -6.74 -2.32 -20.34
N VAL A 285 -5.84 -1.38 -20.60
CA VAL A 285 -4.38 -1.62 -20.62
C VAL A 285 -3.87 -1.83 -19.19
N LYS A 286 -4.31 -1.00 -18.22
CA LYS A 286 -3.96 -1.17 -16.79
C LYS A 286 -4.42 -2.53 -16.25
N ALA A 287 -5.64 -2.95 -16.63
CA ALA A 287 -6.21 -4.23 -16.20
C ALA A 287 -5.42 -5.42 -16.76
N ALA A 288 -4.96 -5.34 -18.01
CA ALA A 288 -4.07 -6.34 -18.59
C ALA A 288 -2.73 -6.42 -17.84
N VAL A 289 -2.07 -5.28 -17.61
CA VAL A 289 -0.80 -5.20 -16.86
C VAL A 289 -0.95 -5.74 -15.44
N SER A 290 -2.00 -5.32 -14.72
CA SER A 290 -2.29 -5.80 -13.37
C SER A 290 -2.56 -7.31 -13.34
N SER A 291 -3.20 -7.87 -14.37
CA SER A 291 -3.45 -9.32 -14.44
C SER A 291 -2.18 -10.13 -14.58
N VAL A 292 -1.22 -9.65 -15.37
CA VAL A 292 0.13 -10.24 -15.47
C VAL A 292 0.87 -10.09 -14.15
N ALA A 293 0.83 -8.91 -13.54
CA ALA A 293 1.45 -8.65 -12.24
C ALA A 293 0.90 -9.58 -11.13
N ARG A 294 -0.42 -9.82 -11.09
CA ARG A 294 -1.06 -10.77 -10.15
C ARG A 294 -0.51 -12.18 -10.32
N ALA A 295 -0.45 -12.68 -11.55
CA ALA A 295 0.06 -14.03 -11.84
C ALA A 295 1.54 -14.17 -11.46
N GLY A 296 2.35 -13.14 -11.77
CA GLY A 296 3.75 -13.07 -11.36
C GLY A 296 3.93 -13.00 -9.84
N ASN A 297 3.13 -12.19 -9.14
CA ASN A 297 3.21 -12.03 -7.69
C ASN A 297 2.87 -13.35 -6.96
N ALA A 298 1.82 -14.05 -7.39
CA ALA A 298 1.46 -15.34 -6.81
C ALA A 298 2.60 -16.38 -6.92
N ALA A 299 3.34 -16.37 -8.04
CA ALA A 299 4.50 -17.24 -8.23
C ALA A 299 5.70 -16.81 -7.37
N LEU A 300 5.93 -15.50 -7.20
CA LEU A 300 7.01 -14.96 -6.37
C LEU A 300 6.74 -15.13 -4.86
N ASP A 301 5.51 -14.94 -4.41
CA ASP A 301 5.12 -15.15 -3.01
C ASP A 301 5.28 -16.62 -2.60
N ALA A 302 4.94 -17.56 -3.47
CA ALA A 302 5.13 -19.00 -3.25
C ALA A 302 6.60 -19.38 -2.97
N VAL A 303 7.57 -18.55 -3.41
CA VAL A 303 9.00 -18.77 -3.20
C VAL A 303 9.64 -17.73 -2.25
N GLY A 304 8.83 -16.91 -1.56
CA GLY A 304 9.29 -15.91 -0.59
C GLY A 304 9.99 -14.70 -1.23
N ALA A 305 9.72 -14.41 -2.50
CA ALA A 305 10.36 -13.38 -3.30
C ALA A 305 9.50 -12.13 -3.59
N GLY A 306 8.32 -12.00 -2.97
CA GLY A 306 7.40 -10.89 -3.20
C GLY A 306 7.97 -9.51 -2.83
N SER A 307 7.69 -8.50 -3.66
CA SER A 307 8.05 -7.10 -3.39
C SER A 307 6.79 -6.28 -3.07
N ALA A 308 6.90 -5.27 -2.20
CA ALA A 308 5.74 -4.46 -1.79
C ALA A 308 5.07 -3.72 -2.98
N MET A 309 5.82 -3.40 -4.03
CA MET A 309 5.28 -2.79 -5.25
C MET A 309 4.56 -3.81 -6.14
N LEU A 310 5.03 -5.05 -6.21
CA LEU A 310 4.32 -6.10 -6.96
C LEU A 310 3.05 -6.53 -6.23
N ASP A 311 3.09 -6.65 -4.89
CA ASP A 311 1.89 -6.84 -4.07
C ASP A 311 0.85 -5.75 -4.35
N PHE A 312 1.30 -4.50 -4.52
CA PHE A 312 0.42 -3.36 -4.76
C PHE A 312 -0.37 -3.50 -6.06
N PHE A 313 0.29 -3.77 -7.19
CA PHE A 313 -0.36 -3.86 -8.52
C PHE A 313 -0.91 -5.26 -8.84
N GLY A 314 -0.46 -6.27 -8.08
CA GLY A 314 -0.84 -7.66 -8.14
C GLY A 314 -1.80 -8.06 -7.02
N HIS A 315 -2.48 -7.11 -6.41
CA HIS A 315 -3.27 -7.39 -5.22
C HIS A 315 -4.45 -8.35 -5.48
N PRO A 316 -4.70 -9.37 -4.65
CA PRO A 316 -5.83 -10.30 -4.79
C PRO A 316 -7.21 -9.62 -4.85
N ARG A 317 -8.16 -10.22 -5.59
CA ARG A 317 -9.55 -9.71 -5.67
C ARG A 317 -10.44 -10.21 -4.54
N VAL A 318 -9.97 -10.03 -3.32
CA VAL A 318 -10.71 -10.39 -2.10
C VAL A 318 -11.81 -9.36 -1.85
N HIS A 319 -12.95 -9.82 -1.35
CA HIS A 319 -14.04 -8.93 -0.94
C HIS A 319 -13.54 -7.90 0.10
N PRO A 320 -13.82 -6.58 -0.02
CA PRO A 320 -13.24 -5.58 0.89
C PRO A 320 -13.57 -5.83 2.38
N LEU A 321 -14.77 -6.31 2.69
CA LEU A 321 -15.12 -6.66 4.07
C LEU A 321 -14.54 -8.00 4.56
N ALA A 322 -13.87 -8.77 3.70
CA ALA A 322 -13.21 -10.04 4.05
C ALA A 322 -11.68 -9.93 4.03
N GLU A 323 -11.16 -8.71 3.94
CA GLU A 323 -9.73 -8.44 3.87
C GLU A 323 -9.19 -7.85 5.18
N ALA A 324 -7.93 -8.16 5.49
CA ALA A 324 -7.18 -7.51 6.57
C ALA A 324 -6.48 -6.22 6.11
N TYR A 325 -6.54 -5.20 6.95
CA TYR A 325 -5.98 -3.88 6.70
C TYR A 325 -4.93 -3.53 7.75
N PHE A 326 -3.87 -2.84 7.36
CA PHE A 326 -2.69 -2.59 8.20
C PHE A 326 -2.32 -1.12 8.21
N SER A 327 -1.77 -0.63 9.32
CA SER A 327 -1.23 0.74 9.39
C SER A 327 -0.01 0.91 8.49
N GLN A 328 0.63 -0.21 8.12
CA GLN A 328 1.86 -0.40 7.33
C GLN A 328 3.09 0.30 7.92
N ALA A 329 2.98 1.59 8.24
CA ALA A 329 3.94 2.36 9.00
C ALA A 329 3.67 2.28 10.52
N PRO A 330 4.72 2.38 11.36
CA PRO A 330 4.60 2.29 12.81
C PRO A 330 4.06 3.57 13.45
N LEU A 331 3.50 3.42 14.66
CA LEU A 331 3.02 4.49 15.53
C LEU A 331 3.53 4.28 16.96
N ARG A 332 3.62 5.36 17.72
CA ARG A 332 3.75 5.29 19.17
C ARG A 332 2.49 4.63 19.71
N PHE A 333 2.63 3.75 20.69
CA PHE A 333 1.54 3.06 21.35
C PHE A 333 1.71 3.20 22.87
N GLY A 334 1.36 4.38 23.38
CA GLY A 334 1.59 4.80 24.76
C GLY A 334 3.07 4.73 25.15
N ALA A 335 3.44 3.72 25.92
CA ALA A 335 4.83 3.46 26.34
C ALA A 335 5.66 2.68 25.31
N TYR A 336 5.08 2.19 24.22
CA TYR A 336 5.71 1.28 23.24
C TYR A 336 5.60 1.82 21.81
N ILE A 337 6.07 1.02 20.85
CA ILE A 337 5.94 1.25 19.41
C ILE A 337 5.16 0.09 18.80
N ALA A 338 4.22 0.36 17.89
CA ALA A 338 3.37 -0.66 17.30
C ALA A 338 3.11 -0.45 15.81
N LYS A 339 2.74 -1.54 15.12
CA LYS A 339 1.87 -1.51 13.94
C LYS A 339 0.47 -1.98 14.33
N LEU A 340 -0.55 -1.51 13.61
CA LEU A 340 -1.96 -1.88 13.85
C LEU A 340 -2.52 -2.64 12.66
N ALA A 341 -3.40 -3.59 12.92
CA ALA A 341 -4.18 -4.30 11.91
C ALA A 341 -5.67 -4.31 12.27
N VAL A 342 -6.52 -4.36 11.26
CA VAL A 342 -7.96 -4.60 11.35
C VAL A 342 -8.24 -5.87 10.57
N VAL A 343 -8.69 -6.92 11.26
CA VAL A 343 -8.82 -8.28 10.71
C VAL A 343 -10.27 -8.74 10.77
N PRO A 344 -10.87 -9.21 9.67
CA PRO A 344 -12.28 -9.63 9.65
C PRO A 344 -12.48 -10.89 10.49
N VAL A 345 -13.54 -10.90 11.30
CA VAL A 345 -13.84 -12.02 12.22
C VAL A 345 -15.30 -12.50 12.15
N GLY A 346 -16.16 -11.83 11.39
CA GLY A 346 -17.54 -12.26 11.20
C GLY A 346 -17.65 -13.61 10.48
N ALA A 347 -18.63 -14.41 10.86
CA ALA A 347 -18.86 -15.73 10.26
C ALA A 347 -19.19 -15.63 8.76
N ALA A 348 -20.04 -14.67 8.37
CA ALA A 348 -20.36 -14.42 6.97
C ALA A 348 -19.17 -13.83 6.18
N GLN A 349 -18.31 -13.02 6.81
CA GLN A 349 -17.07 -12.54 6.19
C GLN A 349 -16.09 -13.68 5.89
N ARG A 350 -16.01 -14.71 6.73
CA ARG A 350 -15.12 -15.86 6.48
C ARG A 350 -15.48 -16.61 5.20
N VAL A 351 -16.76 -16.74 4.87
CA VAL A 351 -17.21 -17.36 3.61
C VAL A 351 -16.73 -16.55 2.40
N LEU A 352 -16.56 -15.25 2.55
CA LEU A 352 -16.10 -14.34 1.49
C LEU A 352 -14.58 -14.29 1.34
N ALA A 353 -13.81 -14.78 2.32
CA ALA A 353 -12.35 -14.70 2.28
C ALA A 353 -11.76 -15.52 1.12
N ASP A 354 -12.40 -16.63 0.79
CA ASP A 354 -12.00 -17.51 -0.33
C ASP A 354 -12.71 -17.13 -1.64
N ALA A 355 -13.68 -16.21 -1.60
CA ALA A 355 -14.43 -15.78 -2.76
C ALA A 355 -13.71 -14.65 -3.51
N THR A 356 -13.67 -14.75 -4.83
CA THR A 356 -13.16 -13.67 -5.70
C THR A 356 -14.30 -12.79 -6.19
N VAL A 357 -14.14 -11.47 -6.11
CA VAL A 357 -15.06 -10.53 -6.75
C VAL A 357 -14.74 -10.42 -8.24
N ASP A 358 -15.72 -10.69 -9.10
CA ASP A 358 -15.57 -10.56 -10.56
C ASP A 358 -15.98 -9.14 -11.04
N PRO A 359 -15.03 -8.34 -11.57
CA PRO A 359 -15.31 -7.01 -12.10
C PRO A 359 -15.59 -7.00 -13.60
N ALA A 360 -15.72 -8.15 -14.28
CA ALA A 360 -15.81 -8.20 -15.74
C ALA A 360 -16.99 -7.40 -16.32
N GLN A 361 -18.11 -7.35 -15.61
CA GLN A 361 -19.34 -6.69 -16.06
C GLN A 361 -19.71 -5.45 -15.24
N ASP A 362 -19.03 -5.20 -14.12
CA ASP A 362 -19.30 -4.08 -13.23
C ASP A 362 -18.00 -3.33 -12.91
N PRO A 363 -17.81 -2.10 -13.44
CA PRO A 363 -16.63 -1.31 -13.12
C PRO A 363 -16.56 -0.92 -11.63
N ASP A 364 -17.66 -1.01 -10.88
CA ASP A 364 -17.78 -0.75 -9.45
C ASP A 364 -18.01 -2.04 -8.62
N ALA A 365 -17.62 -3.22 -9.13
CA ALA A 365 -17.89 -4.51 -8.50
C ALA A 365 -17.50 -4.61 -7.01
N LEU A 366 -16.42 -3.96 -6.58
CA LEU A 366 -16.02 -3.96 -5.16
C LEU A 366 -16.97 -3.11 -4.31
N ARG A 367 -17.48 -1.98 -4.83
CA ARG A 367 -18.54 -1.18 -4.20
C ARG A 367 -19.83 -1.98 -4.14
N THR A 368 -20.25 -2.57 -5.26
CA THR A 368 -21.47 -3.38 -5.34
C THR A 368 -21.45 -4.51 -4.32
N ALA A 369 -20.33 -5.24 -4.22
CA ALA A 369 -20.14 -6.30 -3.24
C ALA A 369 -20.18 -5.77 -1.79
N THR A 370 -19.45 -4.69 -1.49
CA THR A 370 -19.38 -4.09 -0.15
C THR A 370 -20.75 -3.59 0.33
N VAL A 371 -21.45 -2.83 -0.50
CA VAL A 371 -22.78 -2.28 -0.19
C VAL A 371 -23.82 -3.39 -0.13
N GLY A 372 -23.78 -4.35 -1.07
CA GLY A 372 -24.66 -5.51 -1.08
C GLY A 372 -24.52 -6.36 0.19
N TYR A 373 -23.29 -6.60 0.65
CA TYR A 373 -23.04 -7.29 1.91
C TYR A 373 -23.63 -6.54 3.10
N LEU A 374 -23.33 -5.24 3.25
CA LEU A 374 -23.77 -4.46 4.41
C LEU A 374 -25.29 -4.25 4.45
N ARG A 375 -26.00 -4.35 3.32
CA ARG A 375 -27.47 -4.34 3.34
C ARG A 375 -28.06 -5.60 3.99
N ALA A 376 -27.35 -6.72 3.93
CA ALA A 376 -27.85 -8.03 4.36
C ALA A 376 -27.21 -8.55 5.66
N HIS A 377 -25.98 -8.13 5.98
CA HIS A 377 -25.17 -8.71 7.05
C HIS A 377 -24.46 -7.63 7.87
N ASP A 378 -24.22 -7.95 9.14
CA ASP A 378 -23.28 -7.21 9.96
C ASP A 378 -21.83 -7.55 9.55
N ALA A 379 -20.91 -6.60 9.76
CA ALA A 379 -19.47 -6.82 9.60
C ALA A 379 -18.74 -6.62 10.93
N GLU A 380 -17.85 -7.55 11.27
CA GLU A 380 -17.04 -7.50 12.49
C GLU A 380 -15.55 -7.61 12.16
N PHE A 381 -14.75 -6.80 12.84
CA PHE A 381 -13.29 -6.84 12.73
C PHE A 381 -12.64 -6.76 14.10
N ASP A 382 -11.60 -7.56 14.33
CA ASP A 382 -10.69 -7.35 15.44
C ASP A 382 -9.69 -6.25 15.07
N VAL A 383 -9.54 -5.26 15.95
CA VAL A 383 -8.40 -4.33 15.93
C VAL A 383 -7.28 -4.99 16.72
N ARG A 384 -6.13 -5.18 16.08
CA ARG A 384 -4.96 -5.86 16.64
C ARG A 384 -3.73 -4.97 16.58
N VAL A 385 -2.81 -5.16 17.52
CA VAL A 385 -1.53 -4.45 17.55
C VAL A 385 -0.37 -5.43 17.58
N GLN A 386 0.67 -5.11 16.83
CA GLN A 386 1.94 -5.82 16.83
C GLN A 386 2.98 -4.88 17.43
N LEU A 387 3.51 -5.24 18.61
CA LEU A 387 4.45 -4.39 19.33
C LEU A 387 5.89 -4.64 18.86
N CYS A 388 6.69 -3.57 18.76
CA CYS A 388 8.09 -3.66 18.38
C CYS A 388 8.91 -4.39 19.44
N THR A 389 9.71 -5.38 19.03
CA THR A 389 10.63 -6.12 19.92
C THR A 389 12.11 -5.85 19.61
N ASP A 390 12.42 -5.31 18.43
CA ASP A 390 13.78 -5.12 17.94
C ASP A 390 13.79 -4.04 16.83
N LEU A 391 14.46 -2.90 17.05
CA LEU A 391 14.45 -1.79 16.09
C LEU A 391 15.23 -2.06 14.80
N ASP A 392 16.15 -3.03 14.79
CA ASP A 392 16.90 -3.37 13.57
C ASP A 392 16.03 -4.20 12.61
N ARG A 393 15.18 -5.06 13.16
CA ARG A 393 14.27 -5.95 12.39
C ARG A 393 12.87 -5.36 12.20
N MET A 394 12.48 -4.45 13.09
CA MET A 394 11.21 -3.75 13.09
C MET A 394 11.45 -2.22 13.01
N PRO A 395 12.08 -1.73 11.92
CA PRO A 395 12.54 -0.35 11.83
C PRO A 395 11.39 0.65 11.82
N VAL A 396 11.62 1.80 12.44
CA VAL A 396 10.69 2.94 12.45
C VAL A 396 10.72 3.70 11.12
N GLU A 397 11.91 3.88 10.54
CA GLU A 397 12.11 4.74 9.37
C GLU A 397 11.85 4.05 8.02
N ASP A 398 11.74 2.71 7.99
CA ASP A 398 11.45 1.93 6.78
C ASP A 398 10.13 1.14 6.90
N ALA A 399 9.07 1.71 6.34
CA ALA A 399 7.73 1.11 6.34
C ALA A 399 7.55 -0.05 5.33
N SER A 400 8.56 -0.33 4.50
CA SER A 400 8.52 -1.45 3.54
C SER A 400 8.87 -2.79 4.19
N VAL A 401 9.47 -2.75 5.38
CA VAL A 401 9.81 -3.95 6.15
C VAL A 401 8.57 -4.51 6.86
N ALA A 402 8.20 -5.74 6.50
CA ALA A 402 7.21 -6.52 7.23
C ALA A 402 7.79 -6.98 8.57
N TRP A 403 7.09 -6.70 9.66
CA TRP A 403 7.45 -7.20 10.98
C TRP A 403 6.95 -8.62 11.11
N ARG A 404 7.85 -9.55 11.39
CA ARG A 404 7.48 -10.96 11.36
C ARG A 404 6.63 -11.34 12.57
N GLU A 405 5.51 -12.01 12.32
CA GLU A 405 4.57 -12.41 13.37
C GLU A 405 5.12 -13.50 14.30
N ASP A 406 6.10 -14.29 13.84
CA ASP A 406 6.81 -15.26 14.67
C ASP A 406 7.76 -14.58 15.67
N GLU A 407 8.11 -13.30 15.48
CA GLU A 407 8.91 -12.51 16.43
C GLU A 407 8.04 -11.68 17.39
N SER A 408 6.93 -11.15 16.87
CA SER A 408 5.94 -10.41 17.63
C SER A 408 4.59 -10.61 16.97
N PRO A 409 3.66 -11.37 17.59
CA PRO A 409 2.35 -11.62 16.99
C PRO A 409 1.41 -10.43 17.17
N TYR A 410 0.44 -10.30 16.28
CA TYR A 410 -0.68 -9.38 16.45
C TYR A 410 -1.57 -9.81 17.62
N GLN A 411 -1.81 -8.88 18.56
CA GLN A 411 -2.65 -9.09 19.75
C GLN A 411 -3.91 -8.22 19.67
N THR A 412 -5.09 -8.81 19.87
CA THR A 412 -6.38 -8.09 19.79
C THR A 412 -6.54 -7.12 20.96
N VAL A 413 -6.91 -5.87 20.65
CA VAL A 413 -7.15 -4.79 21.62
C VAL A 413 -8.60 -4.29 21.61
N ALA A 414 -9.28 -4.40 20.48
CA ALA A 414 -10.65 -3.91 20.35
C ALA A 414 -11.39 -4.67 19.24
N ARG A 415 -12.71 -4.47 19.16
CA ARG A 415 -13.56 -4.99 18.09
C ARG A 415 -14.36 -3.87 17.45
N LEU A 416 -14.29 -3.78 16.13
CA LEU A 416 -15.19 -2.96 15.30
C LEU A 416 -16.42 -3.78 14.93
N ARG A 417 -17.60 -3.19 15.07
CA ARG A 417 -18.87 -3.77 14.61
C ARG A 417 -19.61 -2.76 13.75
N PHE A 418 -19.94 -3.14 12.53
CA PHE A 418 -20.77 -2.37 11.61
C PHE A 418 -22.07 -3.13 11.40
N PRO A 419 -23.18 -2.66 11.99
CA PRO A 419 -24.49 -3.25 11.75
C PRO A 419 -24.88 -3.16 10.28
N LYS A 420 -25.76 -4.06 9.83
CA LYS A 420 -26.36 -4.00 8.51
C LYS A 420 -27.01 -2.62 8.27
N GLN A 421 -26.69 -2.02 7.14
CA GLN A 421 -27.08 -0.66 6.77
C GLN A 421 -26.92 -0.43 5.27
N ASP A 422 -27.52 0.65 4.76
CA ASP A 422 -27.10 1.20 3.48
C ASP A 422 -25.79 1.97 3.67
N ALA A 423 -24.71 1.50 3.06
CA ALA A 423 -23.37 2.06 3.25
C ALA A 423 -22.98 3.05 2.15
N PHE A 424 -23.90 3.38 1.24
CA PHE A 424 -23.61 4.27 0.11
C PHE A 424 -24.86 5.03 -0.35
N SER A 425 -24.77 6.35 -0.30
CA SER A 425 -25.71 7.28 -0.92
C SER A 425 -24.93 8.49 -1.45
N ALA A 426 -25.51 9.29 -2.35
CA ALA A 426 -24.86 10.50 -2.84
C ALA A 426 -24.52 11.48 -1.69
N ALA A 427 -25.44 11.61 -0.73
CA ALA A 427 -25.26 12.43 0.47
C ALA A 427 -24.16 11.87 1.38
N ARG A 428 -24.15 10.54 1.62
CA ARG A 428 -23.11 9.90 2.44
C ARG A 428 -21.74 9.97 1.79
N ARG A 429 -21.64 9.84 0.47
CA ARG A 429 -20.39 10.06 -0.29
C ARG A 429 -19.92 11.51 -0.14
N ALA A 430 -20.78 12.49 -0.40
CA ALA A 430 -20.42 13.90 -0.25
C ALA A 430 -19.92 14.20 1.18
N TYR A 431 -20.57 13.65 2.21
CA TYR A 431 -20.16 13.86 3.59
C TYR A 431 -18.87 13.11 3.96
N VAL A 432 -18.82 11.78 3.83
CA VAL A 432 -17.71 10.95 4.34
C VAL A 432 -16.49 10.95 3.41
N ASP A 433 -16.72 10.94 2.10
CA ASP A 433 -15.64 10.84 1.12
C ASP A 433 -15.04 12.22 0.79
N GLU A 434 -15.91 13.20 0.54
CA GLU A 434 -15.53 14.53 0.04
C GLU A 434 -15.31 15.53 1.18
N ALA A 435 -16.19 15.62 2.18
CA ALA A 435 -16.05 16.61 3.26
C ALA A 435 -15.15 16.12 4.42
N LEU A 436 -15.41 14.91 4.93
CA LEU A 436 -14.74 14.38 6.12
C LEU A 436 -13.26 14.06 5.83
N SER A 437 -12.40 14.32 6.80
CA SER A 437 -10.98 13.97 6.74
C SER A 437 -10.70 12.75 7.60
N PHE A 438 -9.87 11.85 7.07
CA PHE A 438 -9.23 10.77 7.82
C PHE A 438 -7.74 11.04 7.77
N CYS A 439 -7.14 11.43 8.89
CA CYS A 439 -5.79 11.97 8.93
C CYS A 439 -4.96 11.31 10.03
N VAL A 440 -3.78 10.78 9.71
CA VAL A 440 -2.93 10.14 10.72
C VAL A 440 -2.51 11.09 11.85
N SER A 441 -2.40 12.40 11.59
CA SER A 441 -2.10 13.38 12.66
C SER A 441 -3.30 13.68 13.54
N HIS A 442 -4.53 13.34 13.14
CA HIS A 442 -5.72 13.45 13.97
C HIS A 442 -5.73 12.25 14.95
N SER A 443 -4.80 12.30 15.90
CA SER A 443 -4.53 11.24 16.84
C SER A 443 -4.19 11.77 18.22
N LEU A 444 -4.46 10.95 19.23
CA LEU A 444 -3.88 11.07 20.55
C LEU A 444 -2.35 11.10 20.43
N ALA A 445 -1.70 11.89 21.27
CA ALA A 445 -0.24 11.91 21.38
C ALA A 445 0.33 10.53 21.77
N ALA A 446 -0.48 9.71 22.46
CA ALA A 446 -0.16 8.31 22.77
C ALA A 446 -0.14 7.39 21.53
N HIS A 447 -0.82 7.79 20.45
CA HIS A 447 -0.92 7.07 19.17
C HIS A 447 -0.21 7.80 18.01
N ARG A 448 0.78 8.64 18.35
CA ARG A 448 1.51 9.49 17.39
C ARG A 448 2.10 8.64 16.24
N PRO A 449 1.81 8.93 14.97
CA PRO A 449 2.46 8.28 13.84
C PRO A 449 3.99 8.51 13.83
N LEU A 450 4.77 7.47 13.52
CA LEU A 450 6.24 7.51 13.55
C LEU A 450 6.87 7.17 12.19
N GLY A 451 8.07 7.69 11.95
CA GLY A 451 8.88 7.42 10.76
C GLY A 451 8.63 8.40 9.61
N SER A 452 9.59 8.47 8.68
CA SER A 452 9.61 9.46 7.58
C SER A 452 8.32 9.53 6.77
N ILE A 453 7.71 8.38 6.44
CA ILE A 453 6.42 8.32 5.73
C ILE A 453 5.32 8.98 6.54
N ASN A 454 5.22 8.69 7.83
CA ASN A 454 4.20 9.30 8.66
C ASN A 454 4.44 10.79 8.88
N ARG A 455 5.69 11.26 8.98
CA ARG A 455 6.00 12.70 8.99
C ARG A 455 5.53 13.38 7.70
N ALA A 456 5.71 12.74 6.55
CA ALA A 456 5.14 13.23 5.28
C ALA A 456 3.60 13.24 5.30
N ARG A 457 2.95 12.17 5.79
CA ARG A 457 1.48 12.07 5.89
C ARG A 457 0.90 13.11 6.84
N MET A 458 1.55 13.39 7.98
CA MET A 458 1.12 14.41 8.95
C MET A 458 1.11 15.82 8.36
N ARG A 459 1.97 16.10 7.37
CA ARG A 459 2.00 17.35 6.59
C ARG A 459 1.00 17.36 5.43
N ALA A 460 0.91 16.25 4.68
CA ALA A 460 0.12 16.21 3.45
C ALA A 460 -1.40 16.10 3.70
N TYR A 461 -1.84 15.26 4.64
CA TYR A 461 -3.26 14.98 4.83
C TYR A 461 -4.09 16.22 5.23
N PRO A 462 -3.66 17.05 6.21
CA PRO A 462 -4.41 18.26 6.57
C PRO A 462 -4.56 19.24 5.39
N GLU A 463 -3.50 19.43 4.61
CA GLU A 463 -3.50 20.31 3.45
C GLU A 463 -4.42 19.78 2.34
N MET A 464 -4.35 18.47 2.05
CA MET A 464 -5.23 17.86 1.04
C MET A 464 -6.71 17.90 1.48
N ALA A 465 -6.99 17.76 2.77
CA ALA A 465 -8.33 17.92 3.30
C ALA A 465 -8.83 19.36 3.20
N ARG A 466 -7.97 20.35 3.46
CA ARG A 466 -8.30 21.78 3.27
C ARG A 466 -8.68 22.08 1.83
N ILE A 467 -7.82 21.71 0.86
CA ILE A 467 -8.07 21.93 -0.58
C ILE A 467 -9.37 21.25 -1.04
N ARG A 468 -9.60 20.01 -0.61
CA ARG A 468 -10.81 19.26 -0.98
C ARG A 468 -12.09 19.93 -0.44
N ARG A 469 -12.06 20.39 0.81
CA ARG A 469 -13.19 21.10 1.43
C ARG A 469 -13.46 22.44 0.77
N GLU A 470 -12.41 23.20 0.45
CA GLU A 470 -12.54 24.48 -0.28
C GLU A 470 -13.16 24.25 -1.67
N ALA A 471 -12.68 23.25 -2.42
CA ALA A 471 -13.23 22.90 -3.72
C ALA A 471 -14.69 22.40 -3.64
N GLY A 472 -15.09 21.76 -2.53
CA GLY A 472 -16.45 21.26 -2.31
C GLY A 472 -17.37 22.22 -1.54
N ALA A 473 -16.89 23.43 -1.20
CA ALA A 473 -17.60 24.38 -0.32
C ALA A 473 -18.07 23.76 1.01
N HIS A 474 -17.29 22.83 1.57
CA HIS A 474 -17.60 22.17 2.84
C HIS A 474 -16.98 22.92 4.03
N PRO A 475 -17.67 22.97 5.20
CA PRO A 475 -17.11 23.59 6.39
C PRO A 475 -15.90 22.82 6.92
N VAL A 476 -14.94 23.55 7.50
CA VAL A 476 -13.79 22.97 8.20
C VAL A 476 -14.20 22.67 9.64
N ARG A 477 -14.94 21.57 9.85
CA ARG A 477 -15.34 21.11 11.18
C ARG A 477 -15.15 19.60 11.29
N GLU A 478 -14.63 19.17 12.43
CA GLU A 478 -14.56 17.77 12.81
C GLU A 478 -15.90 17.27 13.33
N ILE A 479 -16.21 16.02 13.03
CA ILE A 479 -17.44 15.35 13.45
C ILE A 479 -17.48 15.24 14.97
N ARG A 480 -18.63 15.54 15.57
CA ARG A 480 -18.86 15.45 17.03
C ARG A 480 -19.87 14.37 17.39
N SER A 481 -20.74 13.99 16.46
CA SER A 481 -21.71 12.91 16.63
C SER A 481 -21.87 12.09 15.37
N ILE A 482 -22.07 10.78 15.52
CA ILE A 482 -22.35 9.87 14.39
C ILE A 482 -23.66 10.23 13.67
N ALA A 483 -24.59 10.91 14.35
CA ALA A 483 -25.84 11.40 13.77
C ALA A 483 -25.64 12.51 12.72
N GLU A 484 -24.44 13.09 12.61
CA GLU A 484 -24.11 14.05 11.55
C GLU A 484 -23.89 13.38 10.19
N VAL A 485 -23.69 12.05 10.15
CA VAL A 485 -23.49 11.33 8.90
C VAL A 485 -24.84 11.01 8.24
N PRO A 486 -25.07 11.45 6.99
CA PRO A 486 -26.31 11.14 6.27
C PRO A 486 -26.53 9.64 6.09
N ALA A 487 -27.81 9.26 6.08
CA ALA A 487 -28.25 7.91 5.78
C ALA A 487 -27.68 7.39 4.45
#